data_AF-N6TSY3-F1
#
_entry.id   AF-N6TSY3-F1
#
_cell.length_a   1.000
_cell.length_b   1.000
_cell.length_c   1.000
_cell.angle_alpha   90.00
_cell.angle_beta   90.00
_cell.angle_gamma   90.00
#
_symmetry.space_group_name_H-M   'P 1'
#
loop_
_entity.id
_entity.type
_entity.pdbx_description
1 polymer ?
#
loop_
_entity_poly.entity_id
_entity_poly.type
_entity_poly.pdbx_seq_one_letter_code
_entity_poly.pdbx_strand_id
1 'polypeptide(L)' 'MLDGVGVCSICARVCHKGHDVSYAKYGNFFCDCGAKQDGSCQALTKRSPVSNPELPQHQRKDEEHPVLASSLRH' A
#
# COMPACT_ATOMS: atom_id res chain seq x y z
N MET A 1 24.00 3.60 0.76
CA MET A 1 23.30 3.47 2.08
C MET A 1 24.19 4.01 3.19
N LEU A 2 23.99 5.25 3.64
CA LEU A 2 24.81 5.84 4.71
C LEU A 2 24.04 6.33 5.94
N ASP A 3 22.71 6.18 6.03
CA ASP A 3 21.95 6.87 7.10
C ASP A 3 20.95 6.00 7.89
N GLY A 4 21.02 4.66 7.77
CA GLY A 4 20.12 3.79 8.55
C GLY A 4 18.62 3.93 8.23
N VAL A 5 18.26 4.72 7.22
CA VAL A 5 16.89 4.94 6.75
C VAL A 5 16.44 3.77 5.88
N GLY A 6 15.37 3.10 6.30
CA GLY A 6 14.73 1.99 5.59
C GLY A 6 13.44 2.43 4.89
N VAL A 7 13.24 1.98 3.64
CA VAL A 7 12.02 2.30 2.88
C VAL A 7 11.37 1.02 2.35
N CYS A 8 10.04 0.94 2.42
CA CYS A 8 9.32 -0.22 1.90
C CYS A 8 9.48 -0.33 0.36
N SER A 9 9.21 -1.51 -0.19
CA SER A 9 9.34 -1.79 -1.63
C SER A 9 8.49 -0.85 -2.50
N ILE A 10 7.36 -0.38 -1.99
CA ILE A 10 6.49 0.60 -2.67
C ILE A 10 7.17 1.97 -2.70
N CYS A 11 7.70 2.45 -1.57
CA CYS A 11 8.39 3.73 -1.48
C CYS A 11 9.68 3.74 -2.31
N ALA A 12 10.41 2.62 -2.40
CA ALA A 12 11.57 2.49 -3.27
C ALA A 12 11.24 2.81 -4.75
N ARG A 13 10.06 2.39 -5.22
CA ARG A 13 9.62 2.59 -6.61
C ARG A 13 8.95 3.94 -6.85
N VAL A 14 8.27 4.47 -5.84
CA VAL A 14 7.42 5.67 -5.98
C VAL A 14 8.15 6.93 -5.48
N CYS A 15 8.62 6.92 -4.24
CA CYS A 15 9.19 8.09 -3.58
C CYS A 15 10.71 8.21 -3.79
N HIS A 16 11.39 7.08 -3.98
CA HIS A 16 12.85 6.98 -4.09
C HIS A 16 13.31 6.46 -5.46
N LYS A 17 12.50 6.69 -6.49
CA LYS A 17 12.87 6.37 -7.87
C LYS A 17 14.11 7.17 -8.26
N GLY A 18 15.17 6.49 -8.70
CA GLY A 18 16.42 7.13 -9.11
C GLY A 18 17.38 7.43 -7.95
N HIS A 19 17.04 7.07 -6.72
CA HIS A 19 17.99 7.06 -5.62
C HIS A 19 18.75 5.72 -5.58
N ASP A 20 19.97 5.75 -5.05
CA ASP A 20 20.75 4.54 -4.77
C ASP A 20 20.16 3.80 -3.56
N VAL A 21 19.22 2.91 -3.85
CA VAL A 21 18.54 2.05 -2.88
C VAL A 21 19.02 0.62 -3.09
N SER A 22 19.65 0.07 -2.06
CA SER A 22 20.07 -1.34 -2.03
C SER A 22 19.14 -2.17 -1.15
N TYR A 23 19.20 -3.50 -1.32
CA TYR A 23 18.46 -4.41 -0.47
C TYR A 23 19.16 -4.59 0.88
N ALA A 24 18.48 -4.22 1.98
CA ALA A 24 19.07 -4.32 3.31
C ALA A 24 18.93 -5.72 3.95
N LYS A 25 17.74 -6.31 3.90
CA LYS A 25 17.40 -7.56 4.61
C LYS A 25 16.02 -8.10 4.20
N TYR A 26 15.84 -9.43 4.27
CA TYR A 26 14.51 -10.06 4.24
C TYR A 26 13.91 -10.11 5.65
N GLY A 27 12.77 -9.44 5.86
CA GLY A 27 12.08 -9.43 7.15
C GLY A 27 11.15 -8.24 7.28
N ASN A 28 10.48 -8.15 8.44
CA ASN A 28 9.66 -7.00 8.76
C ASN A 28 10.54 -5.83 9.20
N PHE A 29 10.28 -4.64 8.66
CA PHE A 29 10.96 -3.40 9.01
C PHE A 29 10.00 -2.22 8.84
N PHE A 30 10.30 -1.11 9.50
CA PHE A 30 9.51 0.12 9.41
C PHE A 30 9.95 0.98 8.24
N CYS A 31 8.99 1.58 7.53
CA CYS A 31 9.27 2.49 6.44
C CYS A 31 9.38 3.93 6.97
N ASP A 32 10.60 4.46 7.02
CA ASP A 32 10.85 5.82 7.48
C ASP A 32 10.25 6.87 6.54
N CYS A 33 10.13 6.56 5.24
CA CYS A 33 9.45 7.44 4.29
C CYS A 33 7.99 7.66 4.68
N GLY A 34 7.27 6.60 5.07
CA GLY A 34 5.87 6.68 5.48
C GLY A 34 5.64 7.22 6.89
N ALA A 35 6.66 7.18 7.76
CA ALA A 35 6.59 7.69 9.12
C ALA A 35 6.70 9.22 9.20
N LYS A 36 7.17 9.89 8.14
CA LYS A 36 7.26 11.34 8.08
C LYS A 36 5.86 11.98 8.06
N GLN A 37 5.68 13.02 8.87
CA GLN A 37 4.43 13.79 8.93
C GLN A 37 4.38 14.96 7.93
N ASP A 38 5.41 15.11 7.09
CA ASP A 38 5.56 16.20 6.12
C ASP A 38 4.75 15.98 4.82
N GLY A 39 4.06 14.84 4.70
CA GLY A 39 3.29 14.50 3.51
C GLY A 39 4.15 14.20 2.27
N SER A 40 5.47 14.03 2.42
CA SER A 40 6.38 13.75 1.31
C SER A 40 6.16 12.37 0.68
N CYS A 41 5.55 11.44 1.42
CA CYS A 41 5.30 10.08 0.97
C CYS A 41 4.09 10.00 0.03
N GLN A 42 4.36 10.06 -1.28
CA GLN A 42 3.34 9.88 -2.33
C GLN A 42 2.65 8.51 -2.27
N ALA A 43 3.28 7.50 -1.66
CA ALA A 43 2.71 6.18 -1.50
C ALA A 43 1.54 6.14 -0.49
N LEU A 44 1.45 7.12 0.42
CA LEU A 44 0.34 7.25 1.38
C LEU A 44 -0.81 8.12 0.84
N THR A 45 -0.59 8.82 -0.26
CA THR A 45 -1.65 9.59 -0.92
C THR A 45 -2.57 8.66 -1.71
N LYS A 46 -3.89 8.83 -1.54
CA LYS A 46 -4.88 8.11 -2.36
C LYS A 46 -4.66 8.45 -3.83
N ARG A 47 -4.36 7.43 -4.64
CA ARG A 47 -4.35 7.58 -6.10
C ARG A 47 -5.79 7.73 -6.57
N SER A 48 -6.07 8.74 -7.39
CA SER A 48 -7.28 8.74 -8.19
C SER A 48 -7.20 7.55 -9.15
N PRO A 49 -8.28 6.78 -9.34
CA PRO A 49 -8.31 5.76 -10.37
C PRO A 49 -8.14 6.47 -11.71
N VAL A 50 -6.96 6.34 -12.32
CA VAL A 50 -6.78 6.70 -13.71
C VAL A 50 -7.70 5.81 -14.53
N SER A 51 -8.71 6.41 -15.15
CA SER A 51 -9.56 5.76 -16.14
C SER A 51 -8.72 5.54 -17.41
N ASN A 52 -7.82 4.55 -17.38
CA ASN A 52 -7.34 3.97 -18.63
C ASN A 52 -8.42 3.00 -19.09
N PRO A 53 -9.00 3.19 -20.29
CA PRO A 53 -9.84 2.16 -20.88
C PRO A 53 -8.95 0.93 -21.16
N GLU A 54 -9.56 -0.26 -21.12
CA GLU A 54 -9.00 -1.53 -21.65
C GLU A 54 -8.31 -2.53 -20.70
N LEU A 55 -8.81 -2.75 -19.47
CA LEU A 55 -8.76 -4.11 -18.89
C LEU A 55 -9.99 -4.38 -17.98
N PRO A 56 -10.63 -5.57 -18.05
CA PRO A 56 -11.83 -5.87 -17.27
C PRO A 56 -11.55 -5.85 -15.77
N GLN A 57 -12.15 -4.89 -15.07
CA GLN A 57 -12.12 -4.76 -13.63
C GLN A 57 -12.97 -5.87 -13.01
N HIS A 58 -12.36 -6.89 -12.41
CA HIS A 58 -13.04 -7.69 -11.41
C HIS A 58 -13.21 -6.83 -10.16
N GLN A 59 -14.38 -6.19 -10.07
CA GLN A 59 -14.81 -5.40 -8.93
C GLN A 59 -14.77 -6.26 -7.67
N ARG A 60 -13.86 -5.96 -6.75
CA ARG A 60 -14.10 -6.32 -5.35
C ARG A 60 -15.13 -5.34 -4.82
N LYS A 61 -16.41 -5.69 -5.00
CA LYS A 61 -17.47 -5.10 -4.21
C LYS A 61 -17.15 -5.45 -2.76
N ASP A 62 -16.93 -4.43 -1.96
CA ASP A 62 -17.24 -4.41 -0.54
C ASP A 62 -18.72 -4.78 -0.35
N GLU A 63 -19.07 -6.04 -0.58
CA GLU A 63 -20.37 -6.56 -0.19
C GLU A 63 -20.30 -6.85 1.30
N GLU A 64 -20.70 -5.84 2.08
CA GLU A 64 -21.20 -5.99 3.44
C GLU A 64 -22.21 -7.13 3.45
N HIS A 65 -21.77 -8.31 3.89
CA HIS A 65 -22.63 -9.48 3.93
C HIS A 65 -23.52 -9.34 5.18
N PRO A 66 -24.84 -9.17 5.03
CA PRO A 66 -25.73 -9.13 6.19
C PRO A 66 -25.70 -10.52 6.84
N VAL A 67 -25.26 -10.58 8.09
CA VAL A 67 -25.39 -11.76 8.94
C VAL A 67 -26.86 -12.14 9.01
N LEU A 68 -27.24 -13.17 8.24
CA LEU A 68 -28.60 -13.65 8.15
C LEU A 68 -29.04 -14.17 9.53
N ALA A 69 -29.78 -13.32 10.24
CA ALA A 69 -30.59 -13.75 11.36
C ALA A 69 -31.69 -14.67 10.83
N SER A 70 -31.60 -15.98 11.08
CA SER A 70 -32.70 -16.80 11.59
C SER A 70 -32.40 -18.30 11.60
N SER A 71 -32.67 -18.90 12.75
CA SER A 71 -33.26 -20.22 12.93
C SER A 71 -32.44 -21.46 12.55
N LEU A 72 -31.87 -22.11 13.56
CA LEU A 72 -32.37 -23.44 13.93
C LEU A 72 -32.12 -23.71 15.42
N ARG A 73 -33.23 -23.77 16.19
CA ARG A 73 -33.30 -24.52 17.44
C ARG A 73 -33.16 -25.99 17.07
N HIS A 74 -32.27 -26.73 17.71
CA HIS A 74 -32.46 -28.08 18.25
C HIS A 74 -31.39 -28.29 19.33
#